data_AF-A0A415H1I7-F1
#
_entry.id   AF-A0A415H1I7-F1
#
_cell.length_a   1.000
_cell.length_b   1.000
_cell.length_c   1.000
_cell.angle_alpha   90.00
_cell.angle_beta   90.00
_cell.angle_gamma   90.00
#
_symmetry.space_group_name_H-M   'P 1'
#
loop_
_entity.id
_entity.type
_entity.pdbx_description
1 polymer ?
#
loop_
_entity_poly.entity_id
_entity_poly.type
_entity_poly.pdbx_seq_one_letter_code
_entity_poly.pdbx_strand_id
1 'polypeptide(L)'
;MRNAKKMVDTYIGKNVTIVKEDGVYGTDPLYTTIFNHIAGHELVNYKRGNSKDRGEVYSLAYAAYHKMNYFCSKEIMVDNIAHELKDLQDIDIITFDIIVLAAYIYYVHKNDSSNTKGLKSIYKRYCADVIKRHGLPKTLNEYIKASLEYL
;
A
#
# COMPACT_ATOMS: atom_id res chain seq x y z
N MET A 1 7.78 -17.44 1.47
CA MET A 1 8.57 -16.29 0.95
C MET A 1 9.36 -16.57 -0.33
N ARG A 2 10.02 -17.74 -0.53
CA ARG A 2 10.82 -18.02 -1.76
C ARG A 2 10.06 -17.88 -3.10
N ASN A 3 8.76 -18.20 -3.14
CA ASN A 3 7.98 -18.08 -4.39
C ASN A 3 7.56 -16.64 -4.73
N ALA A 4 7.30 -15.80 -3.73
CA ALA A 4 6.87 -14.42 -3.97
C ALA A 4 8.00 -13.57 -4.55
N LYS A 5 9.21 -13.67 -3.99
CA LYS A 5 10.38 -12.96 -4.52
C LYS A 5 10.69 -13.39 -5.95
N LYS A 6 10.77 -14.71 -6.20
CA LYS A 6 10.97 -15.24 -7.56
C LYS A 6 9.92 -14.73 -8.54
N MET A 7 8.65 -14.65 -8.14
CA MET A 7 7.59 -14.09 -8.97
C MET A 7 7.87 -12.62 -9.30
N VAL A 8 8.11 -11.78 -8.29
CA VAL A 8 8.43 -10.35 -8.49
C VAL A 8 9.64 -10.17 -9.38
N ASP A 9 10.68 -10.98 -9.19
CA ASP A 9 11.91 -10.95 -9.97
C ASP A 9 11.63 -11.12 -11.48
N THR A 10 10.59 -11.86 -11.88
CA THR A 10 10.22 -12.02 -13.31
C THR A 10 9.64 -10.76 -13.97
N TYR A 11 9.25 -9.77 -13.18
CA TYR A 11 8.69 -8.49 -13.63
C TYR A 11 9.70 -7.33 -13.56
N ILE A 12 10.84 -7.52 -12.89
CA ILE A 12 11.90 -6.51 -12.79
C ILE A 12 12.44 -6.19 -14.19
N GLY A 13 12.57 -4.89 -14.50
CA GLY A 13 13.10 -4.42 -15.79
C GLY A 13 12.11 -4.51 -16.95
N LYS A 14 10.88 -4.98 -16.71
CA LYS A 14 9.75 -4.85 -17.63
C LYS A 14 8.90 -3.66 -17.22
N ASN A 15 8.09 -3.89 -16.18
CA ASN A 15 7.14 -2.90 -15.65
C ASN A 15 7.34 -2.65 -14.15
N VAL A 16 8.31 -3.34 -13.53
CA VAL A 16 8.66 -3.17 -12.11
C VAL A 16 10.10 -2.69 -12.01
N THR A 17 10.29 -1.62 -11.26
CA THR A 17 11.60 -1.10 -10.87
C THR A 17 11.74 -1.22 -9.37
N ILE A 18 12.83 -1.84 -8.89
CA ILE A 18 13.15 -1.84 -7.47
C ILE A 18 13.91 -0.56 -7.16
N VAL A 19 13.28 0.29 -6.37
CA VAL A 19 13.89 1.48 -5.81
C VAL A 19 14.64 1.09 -4.54
N LYS A 20 15.87 1.59 -4.40
CA LYS A 20 16.67 1.44 -3.18
C LYS A 20 16.92 2.82 -2.56
N GLU A 21 17.45 2.81 -1.34
CA GLU A 21 17.87 4.01 -0.60
C GLU A 21 19.01 4.77 -1.32
N ASP A 22 19.72 4.05 -2.19
CA ASP A 22 20.98 4.41 -2.82
C ASP A 22 20.81 5.64 -3.75
N GLY A 23 21.40 6.77 -3.36
CA GLY A 23 21.70 7.89 -4.27
C GLY A 23 20.83 9.13 -4.17
N VAL A 24 19.74 9.12 -3.39
CA VAL A 24 18.84 10.29 -3.26
C VAL A 24 18.79 10.82 -1.83
N TYR A 25 18.63 9.94 -0.84
CA TYR A 25 18.62 10.33 0.57
C TYR A 25 19.99 10.85 1.02
N GLY A 26 20.00 12.01 1.68
CA GLY A 26 21.22 12.69 2.13
C GLY A 26 22.02 13.37 1.01
N THR A 27 21.57 13.27 -0.24
CA THR A 27 22.19 13.90 -1.41
C THR A 27 21.27 14.99 -1.98
N ASP A 28 19.99 14.66 -2.20
CA ASP A 28 18.96 15.61 -2.63
C ASP A 28 18.24 16.22 -1.41
N PRO A 29 18.25 17.56 -1.24
CA PRO A 29 17.60 18.21 -0.11
C PRO A 29 16.09 18.02 -0.04
N LEU A 30 15.40 17.97 -1.19
CA LEU A 30 13.95 17.82 -1.26
C LEU A 30 13.55 16.41 -0.83
N TYR A 31 14.19 15.38 -1.41
CA TYR A 31 13.93 13.99 -1.01
C TYR A 31 14.22 13.79 0.48
N THR A 32 15.35 14.33 0.96
CA THR A 32 15.75 14.22 2.37
C THR A 32 14.74 14.88 3.30
N THR A 33 14.18 16.03 2.90
CA THR A 33 13.14 16.73 3.67
C THR A 33 11.87 15.89 3.77
N ILE A 34 11.34 15.43 2.63
CA ILE A 34 10.15 14.57 2.56
C ILE A 34 10.35 13.31 3.42
N PHE A 35 11.49 12.64 3.24
CA PHE A 35 11.83 11.44 4.03
C PHE A 35 11.79 11.73 5.52
N ASN A 36 12.41 12.83 5.98
CA ASN A 36 12.46 13.16 7.39
C ASN A 36 11.09 13.50 7.99
N HIS A 37 10.22 14.17 7.23
CA HIS A 37 8.84 14.42 7.67
C HIS A 37 8.05 13.12 7.86
N ILE A 38 8.17 12.19 6.92
CA ILE A 38 7.54 10.86 7.02
C ILE A 38 8.14 10.06 8.18
N ALA A 39 9.47 9.96 8.23
CA ALA A 39 10.19 9.19 9.24
C ALA A 39 9.92 9.70 10.67
N GLY A 40 9.83 11.02 10.83
CA GLY A 40 9.58 11.68 12.11
C GLY A 40 8.12 11.71 12.54
N HIS A 41 7.18 11.31 11.68
CA HIS A 41 5.75 11.30 12.02
C HIS A 41 5.46 10.39 13.21
N GLU A 42 4.57 10.77 14.12
CA GLU A 42 4.33 10.03 15.38
C GLU A 42 3.84 8.59 15.17
N LEU A 43 3.06 8.35 14.11
CA LEU A 43 2.57 7.02 13.73
C LEU A 43 3.65 6.13 13.12
N VAL A 44 4.74 6.72 12.62
CA VAL A 44 5.87 6.02 11.99
C VAL A 44 7.01 5.87 12.99
N ASN A 45 7.53 6.99 13.50
CA ASN A 45 8.65 7.12 14.42
C ASN A 45 9.83 6.22 14.02
N TYR A 46 10.21 6.32 12.75
CA TYR A 46 11.24 5.49 12.16
C TYR A 46 12.61 5.84 12.75
N LYS A 47 13.28 4.84 13.31
CA LYS A 47 14.66 4.96 13.77
C LYS A 47 15.61 4.39 12.74
N ARG A 48 16.58 5.20 12.31
CA ARG A 48 17.58 4.79 11.31
C ARG A 48 18.28 3.50 11.72
N GLY A 49 18.40 2.56 10.78
CA GLY A 49 18.97 1.23 11.02
C GLY A 49 17.98 0.22 11.58
N ASN A 50 16.77 0.64 11.96
CA ASN A 50 15.67 -0.28 12.24
C ASN A 50 15.08 -0.81 10.92
N SER A 51 14.61 -2.06 10.96
CA SER A 51 13.90 -2.68 9.85
C SER A 51 12.41 -2.35 9.83
N LYS A 52 11.83 -2.01 10.99
CA LYS A 52 10.41 -1.67 11.13
C LYS A 52 10.09 -0.41 10.30
N ASP A 53 9.02 -0.49 9.50
CA ASP A 53 8.47 0.58 8.64
C ASP A 53 9.42 1.17 7.59
N ARG A 54 10.64 0.61 7.47
CA ARG A 54 11.66 1.10 6.56
C ARG A 54 11.17 1.11 5.12
N GLY A 55 10.56 0.02 4.68
CA GLY A 55 10.09 -0.11 3.30
C GLY A 55 9.06 0.95 2.96
N GLU A 56 8.12 1.19 3.87
CA GLU A 56 7.03 2.15 3.75
C GLU A 56 7.58 3.58 3.66
N VAL A 57 8.48 3.98 4.57
CA VAL A 57 9.07 5.33 4.59
C VAL A 57 9.80 5.64 3.30
N TYR A 58 10.72 4.75 2.87
CA TYR A 58 11.51 5.00 1.66
C TYR A 58 10.65 5.00 0.40
N SER A 59 9.69 4.06 0.29
CA SER A 59 8.85 3.94 -0.90
C SER A 59 7.87 5.11 -1.01
N LEU A 60 7.32 5.58 0.11
CA LEU A 60 6.39 6.70 0.14
C LEU A 60 7.12 8.03 -0.14
N ALA A 61 8.30 8.24 0.45
CA ALA A 61 9.14 9.39 0.13
C ALA A 61 9.51 9.43 -1.36
N TYR A 62 9.82 8.26 -1.94
CA TYR A 62 10.08 8.14 -3.36
C TYR A 62 8.86 8.49 -4.23
N ALA A 63 7.69 7.98 -3.87
CA ALA A 63 6.44 8.30 -4.57
C ALA A 63 6.16 9.81 -4.58
N ALA A 64 6.29 10.46 -3.42
CA ALA A 64 6.13 11.90 -3.28
C ALA A 64 7.14 12.70 -4.11
N TYR A 65 8.42 12.36 -4.00
CA TYR A 65 9.49 13.03 -4.73
C TYR A 65 9.31 12.95 -6.26
N HIS A 66 8.85 11.80 -6.76
CA HIS A 66 8.60 11.59 -8.18
C HIS A 66 7.18 11.97 -8.64
N LYS A 67 6.36 12.56 -7.77
CA LYS A 67 4.97 12.98 -8.07
C LYS A 67 4.13 11.82 -8.61
N MET A 68 4.25 10.65 -7.98
CA MET A 68 3.43 9.50 -8.31
C MET A 68 2.06 9.68 -7.66
N ASN A 69 1.00 9.66 -8.47
CA ASN A 69 -0.35 9.92 -7.99
C ASN A 69 -0.95 8.79 -7.16
N TYR A 70 -0.41 7.57 -7.24
CA TYR A 70 -0.97 6.39 -6.58
C TYR A 70 0.11 5.62 -5.84
N PHE A 71 -0.17 5.26 -4.58
CA PHE A 71 0.72 4.45 -3.76
C PHE A 71 -0.03 3.32 -3.08
N CYS A 72 0.41 2.07 -3.27
CA CYS A 72 -0.22 0.92 -2.61
C CYS A 72 0.55 0.52 -1.35
N SER A 73 -0.16 0.43 -0.22
CA SER A 73 0.38 -0.04 1.04
C SER A 73 -0.55 -1.04 1.71
N LYS A 74 0.04 -2.00 2.42
CA LYS A 74 -0.69 -2.90 3.31
C LYS A 74 -0.99 -2.24 4.66
N GLU A 75 -0.18 -1.27 5.07
CA GLU A 75 -0.24 -0.69 6.39
C GLU A 75 -1.15 0.55 6.38
N ILE A 76 -2.25 0.51 7.14
CA ILE A 76 -3.20 1.64 7.29
C ILE A 76 -2.52 2.92 7.80
N MET A 77 -1.41 2.78 8.52
CA MET A 77 -0.62 3.92 8.98
C MET A 77 -0.15 4.79 7.81
N VAL A 78 0.11 4.21 6.63
CA VAL A 78 0.44 4.98 5.42
C VAL A 78 -0.72 5.85 4.94
N ASP A 79 -1.94 5.34 5.04
CA ASP A 79 -3.15 6.10 4.68
C ASP A 79 -3.34 7.30 5.61
N ASN A 80 -3.21 7.07 6.92
CA ASN A 80 -3.33 8.15 7.91
C ASN A 80 -2.28 9.26 7.69
N ILE A 81 -1.00 8.91 7.55
CA ILE A 81 0.04 9.92 7.37
C ILE A 81 -0.09 10.68 6.04
N ALA A 82 -0.64 10.06 4.99
CA ALA A 82 -0.87 10.73 3.71
C ALA A 82 -1.92 11.84 3.83
N HIS A 83 -2.93 11.67 4.69
CA HIS A 83 -3.91 12.72 4.99
C HIS A 83 -3.35 13.85 5.86
N GLU A 84 -2.32 13.58 6.66
CA GLU A 84 -1.76 14.55 7.62
C GLU A 84 -0.56 15.33 7.06
N LEU A 85 0.27 14.71 6.23
CA LEU A 85 1.49 15.32 5.69
C LEU A 85 1.23 16.02 4.35
N LYS A 86 1.48 17.32 4.31
CA LYS A 86 1.37 18.13 3.08
C LYS A 86 2.22 17.60 1.92
N ASP A 87 3.37 16.99 2.21
CA ASP A 87 4.25 16.39 1.18
C ASP A 87 3.58 15.24 0.43
N LEU A 88 2.49 14.68 0.97
CA LEU A 88 1.79 13.50 0.45
C LEU A 88 0.39 13.85 -0.10
N GLN A 89 -0.01 15.12 -0.10
CA GLN A 89 -1.37 15.56 -0.43
C GLN A 89 -1.83 15.15 -1.85
N ASP A 90 -0.90 14.93 -2.77
CA ASP A 90 -1.15 14.62 -4.18
C ASP A 90 -1.06 13.09 -4.46
N ILE A 91 -0.94 12.27 -3.41
CA ILE A 91 -0.82 10.81 -3.51
C ILE A 91 -2.08 10.14 -2.97
N ASP A 92 -2.80 9.46 -3.86
CA ASP A 92 -3.91 8.59 -3.48
C ASP A 92 -3.38 7.24 -2.96
N ILE A 93 -3.72 6.92 -1.71
CA ILE A 93 -3.32 5.65 -1.10
C ILE A 93 -4.29 4.54 -1.51
N ILE A 94 -3.78 3.56 -2.25
CA ILE A 94 -4.51 2.35 -2.62
C ILE A 94 -4.30 1.30 -1.53
N THR A 95 -5.27 1.19 -0.63
CA THR A 95 -5.27 0.19 0.43
C THR A 95 -5.53 -1.22 -0.12
N PHE A 96 -5.17 -2.22 0.68
CA PHE A 96 -5.22 -3.62 0.23
C PHE A 96 -6.65 -4.14 -0.03
N ASP A 97 -7.67 -3.61 0.64
CA ASP A 97 -9.08 -3.93 0.38
C ASP A 97 -9.51 -3.54 -1.03
N ILE A 98 -9.04 -2.39 -1.54
CA ILE A 98 -9.29 -1.96 -2.93
C ILE A 98 -8.68 -2.96 -3.92
N ILE A 99 -7.47 -3.46 -3.64
CA ILE A 99 -6.82 -4.50 -4.46
C ILE A 99 -7.66 -5.78 -4.47
N VAL A 100 -8.20 -6.18 -3.32
CA VAL A 100 -9.08 -7.36 -3.22
C VAL A 100 -10.39 -7.16 -3.99
N LEU A 101 -10.98 -5.96 -3.92
CA LEU A 101 -12.18 -5.61 -4.67
C LEU A 101 -11.94 -5.65 -6.18
N ALA A 102 -10.84 -5.05 -6.65
CA ALA A 102 -10.46 -5.07 -8.06
C ALA A 102 -10.25 -6.51 -8.57
N ALA A 103 -9.57 -7.36 -7.77
CA ALA A 103 -9.40 -8.76 -8.09
C ALA A 103 -10.75 -9.50 -8.15
N TYR A 104 -11.67 -9.23 -7.23
CA TYR A 104 -13.01 -9.81 -7.25
C TYR A 104 -13.77 -9.41 -8.52
N ILE A 105 -13.81 -8.13 -8.88
CA ILE A 105 -14.46 -7.62 -10.09
C ILE A 105 -13.88 -8.30 -11.34
N TYR A 106 -12.56 -8.43 -11.42
CA TYR A 106 -11.89 -9.12 -12.53
C TYR A 106 -12.37 -10.57 -12.70
N TYR A 107 -12.41 -11.34 -11.62
CA TYR A 107 -12.85 -12.75 -11.67
C TYR A 107 -14.34 -12.90 -11.97
N VAL A 108 -15.19 -12.03 -11.41
CA VAL A 108 -16.63 -11.99 -11.74
C VAL A 108 -16.83 -11.70 -13.22
N HIS A 109 -16.12 -10.73 -13.80
CA HIS A 109 -16.21 -10.40 -15.22
C HIS A 109 -15.76 -11.57 -16.13
N LYS A 110 -14.89 -12.44 -15.64
CA LYS A 110 -14.47 -13.68 -16.32
C LYS A 110 -15.43 -14.86 -16.12
N ASN A 111 -16.54 -14.68 -15.38
CA ASN A 111 -17.39 -15.77 -14.89
C ASN A 111 -16.59 -16.88 -14.17
N ASP A 112 -15.52 -16.49 -13.47
CA ASP A 112 -14.63 -17.41 -12.77
C ASP A 112 -14.81 -17.28 -11.25
N SER A 113 -15.31 -18.36 -10.63
CA SER A 113 -15.54 -18.41 -9.18
C SER A 113 -14.41 -19.13 -8.41
N SER A 114 -13.40 -19.67 -9.09
CA SER A 114 -12.35 -20.54 -8.52
C SER A 114 -11.58 -19.88 -7.37
N ASN A 115 -11.40 -18.56 -7.43
CA ASN A 115 -10.64 -17.79 -6.46
C ASN A 115 -11.47 -17.20 -5.31
N THR A 116 -12.80 -17.39 -5.30
CA THR A 116 -13.71 -16.76 -4.33
C THR A 116 -13.33 -17.05 -2.87
N LYS A 117 -13.00 -18.31 -2.55
CA LYS A 117 -12.57 -18.69 -1.19
C LYS A 117 -11.23 -18.04 -0.82
N GLY A 118 -10.31 -17.97 -1.79
CA GLY A 118 -9.00 -17.33 -1.62
C GLY A 118 -9.15 -15.83 -1.30
N LEU A 119 -9.95 -15.11 -2.08
CA LEU A 119 -10.20 -13.67 -1.87
C LEU A 119 -10.81 -13.38 -0.50
N LYS A 120 -11.80 -14.19 -0.05
CA LYS A 120 -12.37 -14.05 1.29
C LYS A 120 -11.33 -14.25 2.40
N SER A 121 -10.44 -15.23 2.24
CA SER A 121 -9.36 -15.49 3.20
C SER A 121 -8.34 -14.35 3.23
N ILE A 122 -7.96 -13.84 2.05
CA ILE A 122 -7.05 -12.71 1.87
C ILE A 122 -7.63 -11.45 2.52
N TYR A 123 -8.88 -11.09 2.22
CA TYR A 123 -9.57 -9.97 2.86
C TYR A 123 -9.53 -10.06 4.39
N LYS A 124 -9.97 -11.20 4.95
CA LYS A 124 -10.00 -11.39 6.41
C LYS A 124 -8.62 -11.31 7.04
N ARG A 125 -7.57 -11.78 6.34
CA ARG A 125 -6.20 -11.81 6.86
C ARG A 125 -5.54 -10.44 6.82
N TYR A 126 -5.64 -9.75 5.69
CA TYR A 126 -4.85 -8.56 5.41
C TYR A 126 -5.59 -7.26 5.72
N CYS A 127 -6.93 -7.28 5.76
CA CYS A 127 -7.74 -6.14 6.19
C CYS A 127 -8.18 -6.26 7.67
N ALA A 128 -7.71 -7.27 8.40
CA ALA A 128 -8.14 -7.60 9.75
C ALA A 128 -8.10 -6.41 10.72
N ASP A 129 -7.04 -5.63 10.67
CA ASP A 129 -6.83 -4.53 11.62
C ASP A 129 -7.73 -3.34 11.32
N VAL A 130 -8.01 -3.07 10.04
CA VAL A 130 -8.99 -2.04 9.63
C VAL A 130 -10.42 -2.47 10.00
N ILE A 131 -10.74 -3.75 9.81
CA ILE A 131 -12.04 -4.33 10.23
C ILE A 131 -12.24 -4.19 11.74
N LYS A 132 -11.22 -4.50 12.56
CA LYS A 132 -11.29 -4.39 14.03
C LYS A 132 -11.50 -2.95 14.49
N ARG A 133 -10.92 -1.98 13.78
CA ARG A 133 -11.10 -0.54 14.04
C ARG A 133 -12.42 0.00 13.49
N HIS A 134 -13.30 -0.87 12.99
CA HIS A 134 -14.60 -0.54 12.41
C HIS A 134 -14.52 0.32 11.14
N GLY A 135 -13.36 0.37 10.47
CA GLY A 135 -13.20 1.11 9.21
C GLY A 135 -13.67 0.35 7.97
N LEU A 136 -13.78 -0.98 8.04
CA LEU A 136 -14.24 -1.82 6.94
C LEU A 136 -15.29 -2.86 7.40
N PRO A 137 -16.20 -3.29 6.50
CA PRO A 137 -17.15 -4.36 6.79
C PRO A 137 -16.47 -5.69 7.17
N LYS A 138 -17.13 -6.49 8.02
CA LYS A 138 -16.53 -7.69 8.63
C LYS A 138 -16.22 -8.78 7.62
N THR A 139 -16.96 -8.82 6.52
CA THR A 139 -16.79 -9.81 5.46
C THR A 139 -16.60 -9.16 4.10
N LEU A 140 -15.89 -9.85 3.20
CA LEU A 140 -15.73 -9.40 1.82
C LEU A 140 -17.08 -9.23 1.11
N ASN A 141 -18.06 -10.09 1.40
CA ASN A 141 -19.39 -9.98 0.81
C ASN A 141 -20.13 -8.70 1.24
N GLU A 142 -20.01 -8.31 2.51
CA GLU A 142 -20.58 -7.05 3.01
C GLU A 142 -19.85 -5.86 2.40
N TYR A 143 -18.51 -5.94 2.30
CA TYR A 143 -17.71 -4.89 1.65
C TYR A 143 -18.07 -4.71 0.18
N ILE A 144 -18.22 -5.79 -0.58
CA ILE A 144 -18.69 -5.73 -1.97
C ILE A 144 -20.07 -5.08 -2.04
N LYS A 145 -21.02 -5.50 -1.20
CA LYS A 145 -22.36 -4.89 -1.17
C LYS A 145 -22.32 -3.39 -0.89
N ALA A 146 -21.54 -2.97 0.10
CA ALA A 146 -21.36 -1.55 0.41
C ALA A 146 -20.68 -0.79 -0.74
N SER A 147 -19.70 -1.41 -1.39
CA SER A 147 -18.97 -0.79 -2.51
C SER A 147 -19.84 -0.61 -3.76
N LEU A 148 -20.82 -1.50 -3.99
CA LEU A 148 -21.76 -1.39 -5.11
C LEU A 148 -22.64 -0.13 -5.05
N GLU A 149 -22.75 0.52 -3.89
CA GLU A 149 -23.47 1.80 -3.78
C GLU A 149 -22.70 2.98 -4.40
N TYR A 150 -21.40 2.79 -4.68
CA TYR A 150 -20.48 3.82 -5.17
C TYR A 150 -19.85 3.49 -6.53
N LEU A 151 -20.21 2.34 -7.11
CA LEU A 151 -19.80 1.89 -8.45
C LEU A 151 -20.94 2.09 -9.46
#